data_AF-A0A194WRM1-F1
#
_entry.id   AF-A0A194WRM1-F1
#
_cell.length_a   1.000
_cell.length_b   1.000
_cell.length_c   1.000
_cell.angle_alpha   90.00
_cell.angle_beta   90.00
_cell.angle_gamma   90.00
#
_symmetry.space_group_name_H-M   'P 1'
#
loop_
_entity.id
_entity.type
_entity.pdbx_description
1 polymer ?
#
loop_
_entity_poly.entity_id
_entity_poly.type
_entity_poly.pdbx_seq_one_letter_code
_entity_poly.pdbx_strand_id
1 'polypeptide(L)'
;MVDILVGPEQELFRVHLKILPKKVAYFQKMFSSGFKEAVERKAYLPEDSPEAFHLFLEWLYIENFRTSDKADGKDGLRVKVYCLAEKICQPDLMDYTISSIISNLDRDGRILLTSTMLSAYKSSDPDSKLRKFVARCFFYALYSDPNSNGDWNIEELSEAMNASQDLCRDALTLVRDLLQYGGSRVDPRRLAKCTFHTHEKGAACSYKGDVP
;
A
#
# COMPACT_ATOMS: atom_id res chain seq x y z
N MET A 1 -12.91 -21.24 14.00
CA MET A 1 -11.62 -20.92 13.37
C MET A 1 -11.74 -21.18 11.88
N VAL A 2 -10.95 -20.47 11.09
CA VAL A 2 -10.66 -20.77 9.69
C VAL A 2 -9.15 -20.83 9.52
N ASP A 3 -8.71 -21.64 8.56
CA ASP A 3 -7.31 -21.78 8.20
C ASP A 3 -7.07 -20.97 6.93
N ILE A 4 -6.06 -20.11 6.93
CA ILE A 4 -5.66 -19.31 5.76
C ILE A 4 -4.20 -19.65 5.48
N LEU A 5 -3.94 -20.24 4.32
CA LEU A 5 -2.60 -20.63 3.88
C LEU A 5 -2.07 -19.55 2.94
N VAL A 6 -0.98 -18.90 3.33
CA VAL A 6 -0.46 -17.69 2.67
C VAL A 6 0.93 -17.94 2.08
N GLY A 7 1.17 -17.38 0.90
CA GLY A 7 2.44 -17.48 0.19
C GLY A 7 2.69 -18.84 -0.46
N PRO A 8 3.80 -18.97 -1.20
CA PRO A 8 4.14 -20.18 -1.94
C PRO A 8 4.36 -21.40 -1.01
N GLU A 9 4.90 -21.16 0.18
CA GLU A 9 5.16 -22.18 1.20
C GLU A 9 3.92 -22.52 2.06
N GLN A 10 2.77 -21.90 1.77
CA GLN A 10 1.50 -22.14 2.43
C GLN A 10 1.57 -21.99 3.97
N GLU A 11 2.14 -20.89 4.45
CA GLU A 11 2.20 -20.59 5.87
C GLU A 11 0.79 -20.53 6.47
N LEU A 12 0.55 -21.28 7.55
CA LEU A 12 -0.78 -21.48 8.12
C LEU A 12 -1.12 -20.41 9.16
N PHE A 13 -2.12 -19.60 8.87
CA PHE A 13 -2.73 -18.65 9.79
C PHE A 13 -4.09 -19.16 10.27
N ARG A 14 -4.25 -19.32 11.58
CA ARG A 14 -5.53 -19.71 12.20
C ARG A 14 -6.27 -18.47 12.71
N VAL A 15 -7.36 -18.12 12.05
CA VAL A 15 -8.10 -16.87 12.33
C VAL A 15 -9.48 -17.16 12.93
N HIS A 16 -9.89 -16.35 13.90
CA HIS A 16 -11.21 -16.45 14.50
C HIS A 16 -12.29 -15.95 13.53
N LEU A 17 -13.17 -16.85 13.07
CA LEU A 17 -14.33 -16.50 12.24
C LEU A 17 -15.30 -15.51 12.92
N LYS A 18 -15.19 -15.28 14.24
CA LYS A 18 -15.99 -14.23 14.90
C LYS A 18 -15.48 -12.81 14.64
N ILE A 19 -14.23 -12.66 14.19
CA ILE A 19 -13.53 -11.39 14.01
C ILE A 19 -13.53 -10.97 12.53
N LEU A 20 -13.26 -11.92 11.63
CA LEU A 20 -13.21 -11.65 10.18
C LEU A 20 -14.49 -11.01 9.62
N PRO A 21 -15.71 -11.50 9.90
CA PRO A 21 -16.94 -10.98 9.29
C PRO A 21 -17.37 -9.61 9.79
N LYS A 22 -16.90 -9.18 10.97
CA LYS A 22 -17.24 -7.86 11.49
C LYS A 22 -16.46 -6.74 10.81
N LYS A 23 -15.30 -7.06 10.22
CA LYS A 23 -14.38 -6.07 9.67
C LYS A 23 -14.04 -6.27 8.20
N VAL A 24 -14.07 -7.51 7.67
CA VAL A 24 -13.62 -7.81 6.30
C VAL A 24 -14.64 -8.68 5.56
N ALA A 25 -15.47 -8.02 4.74
CA ALA A 25 -16.56 -8.66 4.00
C ALA A 25 -16.09 -9.74 3.02
N TYR A 26 -14.86 -9.64 2.50
CA TYR A 26 -14.26 -10.61 1.59
C TYR A 26 -14.23 -12.03 2.19
N PHE A 27 -13.62 -12.19 3.37
CA PHE A 27 -13.56 -13.49 4.05
C PHE A 27 -14.93 -13.95 4.54
N GLN A 28 -15.81 -13.03 4.94
CA GLN A 28 -17.19 -13.40 5.28
C GLN A 28 -17.89 -14.08 4.10
N LYS A 29 -17.85 -13.46 2.91
CA LYS A 29 -18.48 -14.00 1.70
C LYS A 29 -17.87 -15.34 1.32
N MET A 30 -16.54 -15.44 1.36
CA MET A 30 -15.80 -16.67 1.07
C MET A 30 -16.26 -17.82 1.97
N PHE A 31 -16.25 -17.63 3.29
CA PHE A 31 -16.58 -18.70 4.25
C PHE A 31 -18.08 -18.91 4.52
N SER A 32 -18.95 -18.03 4.03
CA SER A 32 -20.41 -18.19 4.11
C SER A 32 -21.02 -18.74 2.82
N SER A 33 -20.18 -18.98 1.80
CA SER A 33 -20.62 -19.52 0.51
C SER A 33 -20.87 -21.04 0.59
N GLY A 34 -21.42 -21.62 -0.48
CA GLY A 34 -21.50 -23.08 -0.64
C GLY A 34 -20.24 -23.69 -1.29
N PHE A 35 -19.19 -22.91 -1.50
CA PHE A 35 -17.97 -23.34 -2.19
C PHE A 35 -17.02 -24.12 -1.28
N LYS A 36 -15.99 -24.72 -1.89
CA LYS A 36 -15.02 -25.60 -1.23
C LYS A 36 -14.39 -24.94 0.00
N GLU A 37 -14.07 -23.65 -0.08
CA GLU A 37 -13.46 -22.85 0.98
C GLU A 37 -14.35 -22.78 2.23
N ALA A 38 -15.66 -22.68 2.05
CA ALA A 38 -16.61 -22.65 3.16
C ALA A 38 -16.80 -24.03 3.80
N VAL A 39 -16.85 -25.09 2.97
CA VAL A 39 -16.97 -26.48 3.43
C VAL A 39 -15.72 -26.91 4.21
N GLU A 40 -14.54 -26.63 3.66
CA GLU A 40 -13.26 -27.00 4.27
C GLU A 40 -12.82 -26.03 5.37
N ARG A 41 -13.40 -24.82 5.41
CA ARG A 41 -12.97 -23.69 6.24
C ARG A 41 -11.51 -23.31 6.00
N LYS A 42 -11.08 -23.40 4.74
CA LYS A 42 -9.72 -23.10 4.28
C LYS A 42 -9.74 -22.08 3.17
N ALA A 43 -8.81 -21.12 3.22
CA ALA A 43 -8.53 -20.19 2.13
C ALA A 43 -7.07 -20.28 1.73
N TYR A 44 -6.79 -20.10 0.44
CA TYR A 44 -5.45 -20.13 -0.12
C TYR A 44 -5.12 -18.77 -0.74
N LEU A 45 -4.00 -18.19 -0.33
CA LEU A 45 -3.49 -16.89 -0.77
C LEU A 45 -2.03 -17.05 -1.24
N PRO A 46 -1.77 -17.83 -2.32
CA PRO A 46 -0.42 -18.25 -2.69
C PRO A 46 0.48 -17.12 -3.19
N GLU A 47 -0.11 -16.02 -3.67
CA GLU A 47 0.59 -14.85 -4.22
C GLU A 47 0.89 -13.78 -3.17
N ASP A 48 0.30 -13.89 -1.97
CA ASP A 48 0.38 -12.88 -0.93
C ASP A 48 1.57 -13.16 0.02
N SER A 49 2.12 -12.10 0.61
CA SER A 49 3.23 -12.21 1.56
C SER A 49 2.73 -12.62 2.95
N PRO A 50 3.28 -13.69 3.56
CA PRO A 50 2.94 -14.08 4.93
C PRO A 50 3.19 -12.96 5.94
N GLU A 51 4.25 -12.18 5.76
CA GLU A 51 4.57 -11.03 6.62
C GLU A 51 3.53 -9.92 6.48
N ALA A 52 3.09 -9.62 5.25
CA ALA A 52 2.02 -8.65 5.02
C ALA A 52 0.69 -9.14 5.62
N PHE A 53 0.42 -10.44 5.54
CA PHE A 53 -0.75 -11.04 6.16
C PHE A 53 -0.69 -11.00 7.69
N HIS A 54 0.48 -11.22 8.28
CA HIS A 54 0.71 -11.06 9.72
C HIS A 54 0.38 -9.63 10.17
N LEU A 55 0.90 -8.63 9.45
CA LEU A 55 0.65 -7.21 9.75
C LEU A 55 -0.83 -6.82 9.56
N PHE A 56 -1.50 -7.40 8.56
CA PHE A 56 -2.95 -7.30 8.41
C PHE A 56 -3.68 -7.87 9.65
N LEU A 57 -3.26 -9.02 10.18
CA LEU A 57 -3.87 -9.58 11.38
C LEU A 57 -3.64 -8.67 12.59
N GLU A 58 -2.47 -8.07 12.76
CA GLU A 58 -2.25 -7.10 13.84
C GLU A 58 -3.26 -5.95 13.78
N TRP A 59 -3.44 -5.35 12.59
CA TRP A 59 -4.44 -4.32 12.37
C TRP A 59 -5.85 -4.82 12.62
N LEU A 60 -6.18 -6.03 12.16
CA LEU A 60 -7.52 -6.60 12.34
C LEU A 60 -7.90 -6.72 13.82
N TYR A 61 -6.95 -7.11 14.67
CA TYR A 61 -7.18 -7.35 16.09
C TYR A 61 -7.00 -6.10 16.97
N ILE A 62 -6.08 -5.20 16.62
CA ILE A 62 -5.64 -4.10 17.51
C ILE A 62 -5.83 -2.71 16.87
N GLU A 63 -6.28 -2.64 15.61
CA GLU A 63 -6.50 -1.41 14.82
C GLU A 63 -5.23 -0.57 14.63
N ASN A 64 -4.07 -1.23 14.73
CA ASN A 64 -2.78 -0.60 14.60
C ASN A 64 -1.73 -1.63 14.17
N PHE A 65 -0.73 -1.19 13.42
CA PHE A 65 0.48 -1.96 13.18
C PHE A 65 1.34 -1.92 14.44
N ARG A 66 1.66 -3.09 15.03
CA ARG A 66 2.62 -3.09 16.13
C ARG A 66 3.99 -2.79 15.55
N THR A 67 4.69 -1.87 16.19
CA THR A 67 6.05 -1.50 15.81
C THR A 67 7.02 -2.59 16.25
N SER A 68 7.00 -3.74 15.60
CA SER A 68 8.14 -4.65 15.60
C SER A 68 8.54 -4.87 14.16
N ASP A 69 9.46 -4.05 13.67
CA ASP A 69 10.72 -4.58 13.16
C ASP A 69 11.71 -3.46 12.84
N LYS A 70 12.98 -3.82 13.03
CA LYS A 70 14.17 -3.00 12.85
C LYS A 70 14.36 -2.63 11.36
N ALA A 71 15.06 -1.53 11.11
CA ALA A 71 15.65 -1.00 9.86
C ALA A 71 15.38 -1.72 8.51
N ASP A 72 15.11 -0.89 7.49
CA ASP A 72 14.93 -1.20 6.06
C ASP A 72 13.75 -2.13 5.68
N GLY A 73 12.97 -1.73 4.68
CA GLY A 73 11.87 -2.53 4.12
C GLY A 73 10.47 -2.29 4.71
N LYS A 74 10.33 -1.43 5.73
CA LYS A 74 9.03 -1.05 6.34
C LYS A 74 7.97 -0.62 5.32
N ASP A 75 8.36 0.19 4.34
CA ASP A 75 7.40 0.68 3.35
C ASP A 75 7.08 -0.38 2.30
N GLY A 76 8.05 -1.22 1.93
CA GLY A 76 7.80 -2.36 1.06
C GLY A 76 6.77 -3.31 1.66
N LEU A 77 6.89 -3.60 2.96
CA LEU A 77 5.91 -4.41 3.69
C LEU A 77 4.53 -3.73 3.72
N ARG A 78 4.46 -2.44 4.06
CA ARG A 78 3.19 -1.69 4.06
C ARG A 78 2.57 -1.55 2.68
N VAL A 79 3.37 -1.43 1.61
CA VAL A 79 2.88 -1.48 0.22
C VAL A 79 2.22 -2.82 -0.06
N LYS A 80 2.84 -3.94 0.36
CA LYS A 80 2.22 -5.27 0.24
C LYS A 80 0.92 -5.37 1.05
N VAL A 81 0.86 -4.80 2.26
CA VAL A 81 -0.39 -4.72 3.04
C VAL A 81 -1.46 -3.92 2.33
N TYR A 82 -1.11 -2.79 1.70
CA TYR A 82 -2.06 -2.01 0.91
C TYR A 82 -2.60 -2.84 -0.26
N CYS A 83 -1.75 -3.53 -1.01
CA CYS A 83 -2.18 -4.39 -2.13
C CYS A 83 -3.09 -5.54 -1.64
N LEU A 84 -2.77 -6.15 -0.49
CA LEU A 84 -3.64 -7.13 0.15
C LEU A 84 -4.99 -6.51 0.52
N ALA A 85 -4.99 -5.31 1.11
CA ALA A 85 -6.19 -4.59 1.51
C ALA A 85 -7.08 -4.26 0.31
N GLU A 86 -6.49 -3.85 -0.80
CA GLU A 86 -7.18 -3.60 -2.07
C GLU A 86 -7.80 -4.89 -2.62
N LYS A 87 -7.04 -6.00 -2.65
CA LYS A 87 -7.50 -7.33 -3.08
C LYS A 87 -8.69 -7.85 -2.25
N ILE A 88 -8.69 -7.61 -0.94
CA ILE A 88 -9.78 -8.03 -0.05
C ILE A 88 -10.86 -6.94 0.12
N CYS A 89 -10.81 -5.88 -0.69
CA CYS A 89 -11.74 -4.75 -0.70
C CYS A 89 -11.94 -4.12 0.69
N GLN A 90 -10.85 -3.81 1.40
CA GLN A 90 -10.89 -3.23 2.74
C GLN A 90 -10.42 -1.76 2.77
N PRO A 91 -11.32 -0.78 2.53
CA PRO A 91 -10.96 0.63 2.39
C PRO A 91 -10.35 1.24 3.66
N ASP A 92 -10.85 0.88 4.85
CA ASP A 92 -10.30 1.39 6.10
C ASP A 92 -8.82 1.00 6.29
N LEU A 93 -8.47 -0.22 5.88
CA LEU A 93 -7.08 -0.69 5.92
C LEU A 93 -6.25 -0.01 4.83
N MET A 94 -6.79 0.23 3.63
CA MET A 94 -6.10 0.97 2.58
C MET A 94 -5.74 2.38 3.05
N ASP A 95 -6.72 3.10 3.60
CA ASP A 95 -6.58 4.48 4.08
C ASP A 95 -5.63 4.58 5.27
N TYR A 96 -5.75 3.65 6.24
CA TYR A 96 -4.81 3.53 7.35
C TYR A 96 -3.39 3.23 6.87
N THR A 97 -3.22 2.27 5.96
CA THR A 97 -1.91 1.82 5.50
C THR A 97 -1.18 2.93 4.73
N ILE A 98 -1.86 3.64 3.84
CA ILE A 98 -1.22 4.73 3.09
C ILE A 98 -0.91 5.92 3.99
N SER A 99 -1.76 6.21 4.98
CA SER A 99 -1.44 7.19 6.03
C SER A 99 -0.20 6.80 6.82
N SER A 100 -0.08 5.51 7.18
CA SER A 100 1.11 4.99 7.88
C SER A 100 2.36 5.12 7.00
N ILE A 101 2.30 4.76 5.72
CA ILE A 101 3.41 4.96 4.77
C ILE A 101 3.84 6.43 4.73
N ILE A 102 2.90 7.35 4.52
CA ILE A 102 3.19 8.80 4.44
C ILE A 102 3.79 9.30 5.75
N SER A 103 3.24 8.92 6.91
CA SER A 103 3.74 9.34 8.23
C SER A 103 5.18 8.86 8.47
N ASN A 104 5.48 7.62 8.08
CA ASN A 104 6.83 7.06 8.22
C ASN A 104 7.84 7.76 7.29
N LEU A 105 7.46 8.01 6.05
CA LEU A 105 8.31 8.73 5.08
C LEU A 105 8.59 10.17 5.51
N ASP A 106 7.59 10.88 6.06
CA ASP A 106 7.78 12.24 6.57
C ASP A 106 8.67 12.26 7.81
N ARG A 107 8.40 11.37 8.78
CA ARG A 107 9.19 11.26 10.01
C ARG A 107 10.65 10.91 9.73
N ASP A 108 10.88 9.96 8.83
CA ASP A 108 12.23 9.49 8.50
C ASP A 108 12.91 10.42 7.47
N GLY A 109 12.23 11.46 7.00
CA GLY A 109 12.77 12.41 6.05
C GLY A 109 13.14 11.78 4.70
N ARG A 110 12.48 10.72 4.25
CA ARG A 110 12.80 9.99 3.00
C ARG A 110 11.61 9.83 2.05
N ILE A 111 11.86 9.35 0.83
CA ILE A 111 10.84 8.95 -0.17
C ILE A 111 10.93 7.43 -0.44
N LEU A 112 9.93 6.84 -1.09
CA LEU A 112 9.86 5.40 -1.42
C LEU A 112 10.97 4.95 -2.38
N LEU A 113 11.64 3.82 -2.09
CA LEU A 113 12.58 3.13 -3.00
C LEU A 113 11.96 2.79 -4.35
N THR A 114 12.68 2.94 -5.46
CA THR A 114 12.23 2.57 -6.82
C THR A 114 11.77 1.13 -6.85
N SER A 115 12.48 0.23 -6.17
CA SER A 115 12.07 -1.17 -5.96
C SER A 115 10.69 -1.30 -5.28
N THR A 116 10.41 -0.46 -4.29
CA THR A 116 9.10 -0.39 -3.62
C THR A 116 8.03 0.22 -4.53
N MET A 117 8.37 1.24 -5.32
CA MET A 117 7.48 1.82 -6.32
C MET A 117 7.07 0.78 -7.37
N LEU A 118 8.04 0.05 -7.92
CA LEU A 118 7.80 -1.03 -8.89
C LEU A 118 6.96 -2.15 -8.28
N SER A 119 7.22 -2.53 -7.02
CA SER A 119 6.39 -3.51 -6.32
C SER A 119 4.94 -3.04 -6.17
N ALA A 120 4.70 -1.75 -5.94
CA ALA A 120 3.34 -1.21 -5.87
C ALA A 120 2.63 -1.33 -7.23
N TYR A 121 3.29 -0.95 -8.33
CA TYR A 121 2.71 -1.04 -9.68
C TYR A 121 2.50 -2.48 -10.15
N LYS A 122 3.31 -3.43 -9.66
CA LYS A 122 3.14 -4.85 -10.00
C LYS A 122 1.88 -5.48 -9.39
N SER A 123 1.47 -5.02 -8.20
CA SER A 123 0.48 -5.74 -7.38
C SER A 123 -0.80 -4.98 -7.09
N SER A 124 -0.85 -3.66 -7.35
CA SER A 124 -2.06 -2.84 -7.15
C SER A 124 -2.87 -2.71 -8.44
N ASP A 125 -4.14 -2.33 -8.30
CA ASP A 125 -5.03 -2.00 -9.42
C ASP A 125 -4.53 -0.76 -10.20
N PRO A 126 -4.73 -0.69 -11.54
CA PRO A 126 -4.38 0.50 -12.33
C PRO A 126 -4.94 1.82 -11.82
N ASP A 127 -6.15 1.82 -11.24
CA ASP A 127 -6.80 3.01 -10.70
C ASP A 127 -6.50 3.23 -9.20
N SER A 128 -5.56 2.46 -8.64
CA SER A 128 -5.24 2.47 -7.22
C SER A 128 -4.76 3.85 -6.74
N LYS A 129 -5.28 4.28 -5.59
CA LYS A 129 -4.78 5.49 -4.90
C LYS A 129 -3.33 5.35 -4.44
N LEU A 130 -2.85 4.12 -4.26
CA LEU A 130 -1.44 3.86 -4.01
C LEU A 130 -0.58 4.26 -5.20
N ARG A 131 -0.96 3.88 -6.44
CA ARG A 131 -0.22 4.28 -7.66
C ARG A 131 -0.15 5.79 -7.80
N LYS A 132 -1.22 6.51 -7.45
CA LYS A 132 -1.24 7.99 -7.41
C LYS A 132 -0.22 8.57 -6.42
N PHE A 133 -0.05 7.98 -5.23
CA PHE A 133 0.98 8.39 -4.28
C PHE A 133 2.38 8.09 -4.82
N VAL A 134 2.59 6.86 -5.30
CA VAL A 134 3.87 6.38 -5.83
C VAL A 134 4.32 7.22 -7.04
N ALA A 135 3.42 7.54 -7.97
CA ALA A 135 3.72 8.41 -9.11
C ALA A 135 4.23 9.78 -8.67
N ARG A 136 3.66 10.34 -7.59
CA ARG A 136 4.12 11.62 -7.04
C ARG A 136 5.45 11.50 -6.30
N CYS A 137 5.72 10.39 -5.61
CA CYS A 137 7.04 10.07 -5.07
C CYS A 137 8.09 10.03 -6.17
N PHE A 138 7.80 9.32 -7.27
CA PHE A 138 8.69 9.26 -8.42
C PHE A 138 8.91 10.63 -9.05
N PHE A 139 7.82 11.37 -9.30
CA PHE A 139 7.88 12.72 -9.85
C PHE A 139 8.68 13.68 -8.96
N TYR A 140 8.53 13.60 -7.64
CA TYR A 140 9.32 14.37 -6.69
C TYR A 140 10.81 14.05 -6.80
N ALA A 141 11.17 12.77 -6.93
CA ALA A 141 12.55 12.34 -7.11
C ALA A 141 13.19 12.90 -8.40
N LEU A 142 12.42 13.16 -9.46
CA LEU A 142 12.95 13.72 -10.72
C LEU A 142 13.47 15.15 -10.63
N TYR A 143 13.04 15.95 -9.65
CA TYR A 143 13.45 17.36 -9.55
C TYR A 143 14.03 17.76 -8.20
N SER A 144 13.99 16.87 -7.21
CA SER A 144 14.56 17.13 -5.89
C SER A 144 16.08 17.06 -5.95
N ASP A 145 16.77 17.80 -5.07
CA ASP A 145 18.23 17.77 -5.00
C ASP A 145 18.68 16.34 -4.62
N PRO A 146 19.58 15.70 -5.39
CA PRO A 146 20.07 14.34 -5.11
C PRO A 146 20.62 14.16 -3.69
N ASN A 147 21.11 15.23 -3.06
CA ASN A 147 21.66 15.19 -1.70
C ASN A 147 20.59 15.31 -0.60
N SER A 148 19.30 15.45 -0.98
CA SER A 148 18.28 16.05 -0.11
C SER A 148 17.08 15.14 0.20
N ASN A 149 17.24 13.81 0.27
CA ASN A 149 16.32 12.83 0.95
C ASN A 149 16.09 11.48 0.21
N GLY A 150 17.07 10.98 -0.55
CA GLY A 150 17.10 9.59 -1.02
C GLY A 150 18.19 9.38 -2.05
N ASP A 151 18.79 8.19 -2.05
CA ASP A 151 19.93 7.81 -2.90
C ASP A 151 19.56 7.65 -4.40
N TRP A 152 18.65 8.48 -4.93
CA TRP A 152 18.22 8.38 -6.32
C TRP A 152 19.28 8.95 -7.23
N ASN A 153 19.87 8.09 -8.07
CA ASN A 153 20.61 8.53 -9.24
C ASN A 153 19.72 8.42 -10.49
N ILE A 154 20.17 9.05 -11.58
CA ILE A 154 19.40 9.09 -12.83
C ILE A 154 19.29 7.69 -13.46
N GLU A 155 20.28 6.83 -13.21
CA GLU A 155 20.30 5.44 -13.66
C GLU A 155 19.16 4.64 -13.03
N GLU A 156 18.98 4.70 -11.71
CA GLU A 156 17.89 4.03 -10.99
C GLU A 156 16.50 4.52 -11.41
N LEU A 157 16.35 5.84 -11.62
CA LEU A 157 15.09 6.41 -12.11
C LEU A 157 14.80 5.94 -13.54
N SER A 158 15.81 5.90 -14.41
CA SER A 158 15.71 5.41 -15.77
C SER A 158 15.35 3.92 -15.82
N GLU A 159 16.01 3.10 -15.01
CA GLU A 159 15.71 1.66 -14.88
C GLU A 159 14.27 1.44 -14.40
N ALA A 160 13.79 2.20 -13.43
CA ALA A 160 12.42 2.10 -12.94
C ALA A 160 11.38 2.49 -14.01
N MET A 161 11.63 3.55 -14.80
CA MET A 161 10.78 3.90 -15.94
C MET A 161 10.74 2.79 -17.00
N ASN A 162 11.88 2.16 -17.29
CA ASN A 162 11.97 1.05 -18.23
C ASN A 162 11.25 -0.22 -17.71
N ALA A 163 11.32 -0.47 -16.40
CA ALA A 163 10.71 -1.63 -15.78
C ALA A 163 9.18 -1.56 -15.67
N SER A 164 8.59 -0.36 -15.68
CA SER A 164 7.14 -0.17 -15.60
C SER A 164 6.64 0.96 -16.51
N GLN A 165 5.98 0.58 -17.61
CA GLN A 165 5.37 1.53 -18.54
C GLN A 165 4.26 2.36 -17.90
N ASP A 166 3.51 1.78 -16.96
CA ASP A 166 2.45 2.46 -16.21
C ASP A 166 3.05 3.56 -15.31
N LEU A 167 4.12 3.24 -14.56
CA LEU A 167 4.81 4.24 -13.72
C LEU A 167 5.38 5.37 -14.58
N CYS A 168 6.00 5.02 -15.71
CA CYS A 168 6.51 6.00 -16.67
C CYS A 168 5.40 6.92 -17.18
N ARG A 169 4.25 6.34 -17.59
CA ARG A 169 3.09 7.11 -18.06
C ARG A 169 2.54 8.05 -16.99
N ASP A 170 2.40 7.58 -15.75
CA ASP A 170 1.87 8.39 -14.66
C ASP A 170 2.83 9.52 -14.28
N ALA A 171 4.13 9.25 -14.25
CA ALA A 171 5.16 10.27 -14.03
C ALA A 171 5.18 11.32 -15.16
N LEU A 172 5.13 10.89 -16.43
CA LEU A 172 5.08 11.80 -17.58
C LEU A 172 3.79 12.64 -17.60
N THR A 173 2.69 12.10 -17.08
CA THR A 173 1.45 12.86 -16.92
C THR A 173 1.62 14.00 -15.93
N LEU A 174 2.30 13.76 -14.80
CA LEU A 174 2.63 14.80 -13.81
C LEU A 174 3.63 15.83 -14.38
N VAL A 175 4.63 15.39 -15.15
CA VAL A 175 5.56 16.30 -15.85
C VAL A 175 4.80 17.18 -16.84
N ARG A 176 3.90 16.61 -17.63
CA ARG A 176 3.09 17.38 -18.59
C ARG A 176 2.19 18.39 -17.88
N ASP A 177 1.58 17.99 -16.77
CA ASP A 177 0.74 18.89 -15.95
C ASP A 177 1.53 20.07 -15.39
N LEU A 178 2.74 19.82 -14.87
CA LEU A 178 3.68 20.85 -14.43
C LEU A 178 4.00 21.84 -15.56
N LEU A 179 4.36 21.33 -16.75
CA LEU A 179 4.82 22.16 -17.86
C LEU A 179 3.71 22.93 -18.57
N GLN A 180 2.51 22.34 -18.70
CA GLN A 180 1.41 22.94 -19.46
C GLN A 180 0.48 23.81 -18.62
N TYR A 181 0.21 23.40 -17.38
CA TYR A 181 -0.82 24.03 -16.54
C TYR A 181 -0.25 24.69 -15.29
N GLY A 182 1.09 24.76 -15.17
CA GLY A 182 1.74 25.31 -13.98
C GLY A 182 1.48 24.46 -12.73
N GLY A 183 1.37 23.13 -12.91
CA GLY A 183 1.22 22.19 -11.80
C GLY A 183 2.27 22.41 -10.70
N SER A 184 1.94 22.04 -9.46
CA SER A 184 2.78 22.39 -8.31
C SER A 184 3.85 21.32 -8.01
N ARG A 185 5.10 21.76 -7.79
CA ARG A 185 6.20 20.94 -7.26
C ARG A 185 6.04 20.80 -5.74
N VAL A 186 5.11 19.92 -5.34
CA VAL A 186 4.84 19.65 -3.91
C VAL A 186 5.48 18.33 -3.53
N ASP A 187 6.14 18.33 -2.37
CA ASP A 187 6.53 17.10 -1.67
C ASP A 187 5.27 16.27 -1.39
N PRO A 188 5.17 15.02 -1.91
CA PRO A 188 3.99 14.18 -1.75
C PRO A 188 3.63 13.91 -0.28
N ARG A 189 4.61 13.98 0.63
CA ARG A 189 4.42 13.78 2.08
C ARG A 189 3.69 14.96 2.74
N ARG A 190 3.76 16.15 2.12
CA ARG A 190 3.12 17.38 2.60
C ARG A 190 1.70 17.57 2.05
N LEU A 191 1.28 16.75 1.09
CA LEU A 191 -0.10 16.73 0.62
C LEU A 191 -1.02 16.14 1.70
N ALA A 192 -2.26 16.62 1.78
CA ALA A 192 -3.25 16.05 2.67
C ALA A 192 -3.42 14.54 2.37
N LYS A 193 -3.27 13.68 3.39
CA LYS A 193 -3.31 12.20 3.25
C LYS A 193 -4.56 11.70 2.54
N CYS A 194 -5.71 12.32 2.80
CA CYS A 194 -6.98 12.04 2.12
C CYS A 194 -6.92 12.18 0.58
N THR A 195 -5.92 12.85 0.01
CA THR A 195 -5.67 12.89 -1.44
C THR A 195 -5.42 11.51 -2.04
N PHE A 196 -4.95 10.59 -1.20
CA PHE A 196 -4.58 9.22 -1.52
C PHE A 196 -5.46 8.19 -0.80
N HIS A 197 -6.54 8.63 -0.15
CA HIS A 197 -7.51 7.73 0.45
C HIS A 197 -8.60 7.34 -0.56
N THR A 198 -9.26 6.24 -0.24
CA THR A 198 -10.36 5.63 -0.98
C THR A 198 -11.73 6.05 -0.47
N HIS A 199 -11.82 6.51 0.79
CA HIS A 199 -13.08 7.04 1.32
C HIS A 199 -13.65 8.19 0.47
N GLU A 200 -14.96 8.37 0.53
CA GLU A 200 -15.65 9.42 -0.23
C GLU A 200 -15.16 10.82 0.14
N LYS A 201 -15.20 11.72 -0.84
CA LYS A 201 -14.79 13.12 -0.63
C LYS A 201 -15.76 13.81 0.33
N GLY A 202 -15.24 14.34 1.43
CA GLY A 202 -16.03 15.03 2.46
C GLY A 202 -16.49 14.12 3.61
N ALA A 203 -16.25 12.81 3.53
CA ALA A 203 -16.47 11.91 4.66
C ALA A 203 -15.53 12.23 5.83
N ALA A 204 -15.96 11.93 7.05
CA ALA A 204 -15.12 12.02 8.23
C ALA A 204 -13.96 11.02 8.12
N CYS A 205 -12.72 11.51 8.18
CA CYS A 205 -11.53 10.69 8.04
C CYS A 205 -10.81 10.49 9.39
N SER A 206 -10.77 9.25 9.86
CA SER A 206 -10.05 8.83 11.08
C SER A 206 -8.53 8.83 10.89
N TYR A 207 -8.04 8.78 9.65
CA TYR A 207 -6.63 8.60 9.30
C TYR A 207 -6.00 9.86 8.67
N LYS A 208 -6.64 11.02 8.79
CA LYS A 208 -6.11 12.28 8.22
C LYS A 208 -4.82 12.78 8.87
N GLY A 209 -4.55 12.36 10.11
CA GLY A 209 -3.36 12.73 10.90
C GLY A 209 -2.25 11.68 10.82
N ASP A 210 -1.24 11.81 11.66
CA ASP A 210 -0.20 10.78 11.80
C ASP A 210 -0.74 9.52 12.45
N VAL A 211 -0.43 8.39 11.83
CA VAL A 211 -0.75 7.06 12.35
C VAL A 211 0.56 6.26 12.44
N PRO A 212 0.69 5.35 13.42
CA PRO A 212 1.92 4.57 13.61
C PRO A 212 2.33 3.72 12.39
#